data_AF-A0A812MCG6-F1
#
_entry.id   AF-A0A812MCG6-F1
#
_cell.length_a   1.000
_cell.length_b   1.000
_cell.length_c   1.000
_cell.angle_alpha   90.00
_cell.angle_beta   90.00
_cell.angle_gamma   90.00
#
_symmetry.space_group_name_H-M   'P 1'
#
loop_
_entity.id
_entity.type
_entity.pdbx_description
1 polymer ?
#
loop_
_entity_poly.entity_id
_entity_poly.type
_entity_poly.pdbx_seq_one_letter_code
_entity_poly.pdbx_strand_id
1 'polypeptide(L)'
;MRMLATSSGSAERWPRRAISPRNTTTARRQSRKNSHPQVDQSLSKKSRRKRMSACIRATRRRLESRSEEVETAVSSLMAQSTPAMKEFTEEEAVNQLFSLTVFACYEHVDNQTIVEVLQGAEQLDEEKGSTVFRDVLSARRPSRAQMELYEAVVQEEQARLLEQMTPDDMPGALGNIGRKMSTATKAAYVVSVLAG
;
A
#
# COMPACT_ATOMS: atom_id res chain seq x y z
N MET A 1 -78.25 15.61 4.38
CA MET A 1 -78.59 16.80 5.17
C MET A 1 -77.31 17.35 5.79
N ARG A 2 -77.18 18.67 5.76
CA ARG A 2 -76.02 19.48 6.17
C ARG A 2 -75.52 19.14 7.58
N MET A 3 -74.20 19.08 7.76
CA MET A 3 -73.56 19.55 8.99
C MET A 3 -72.31 20.36 8.62
N LEU A 4 -72.38 21.64 8.98
CA LEU A 4 -71.27 22.59 9.11
C LEU A 4 -70.66 22.40 10.49
N ALA A 5 -69.33 22.46 10.61
CA ALA A 5 -68.66 23.06 11.77
C ALA A 5 -67.18 23.33 11.45
N THR A 6 -66.87 24.61 11.36
CA THR A 6 -65.54 25.22 11.36
C THR A 6 -64.90 25.16 12.75
N SER A 7 -63.60 24.90 12.86
CA SER A 7 -62.81 25.34 14.02
C SER A 7 -61.44 25.87 13.61
N SER A 8 -61.26 27.15 13.89
CA SER A 8 -60.04 27.97 13.90
C SER A 8 -58.98 27.44 14.88
N GLY A 9 -57.70 27.50 14.50
CA GLY A 9 -56.59 27.17 15.39
C GLY A 9 -55.29 27.86 14.99
N SER A 10 -55.10 29.06 15.54
CA SER A 10 -53.86 29.69 16.01
C SER A 10 -52.57 29.60 15.16
N ALA A 11 -52.20 30.78 14.64
CA ALA A 11 -50.87 31.10 14.13
C ALA A 11 -49.81 31.13 15.25
N GLU A 12 -48.89 30.17 15.25
CA GLU A 12 -47.66 30.24 16.03
C GLU A 12 -46.63 31.14 15.33
N ARG A 13 -46.46 32.31 15.94
CA ARG A 13 -45.52 33.36 15.55
C ARG A 13 -44.15 33.04 16.15
N TRP A 14 -43.25 32.45 15.36
CA TRP A 14 -41.86 32.22 15.75
C TRP A 14 -41.03 33.52 15.63
N PRO A 15 -40.23 33.91 16.64
CA PRO A 15 -39.37 35.08 16.56
C PRO A 15 -38.15 34.80 15.67
N ARG A 16 -37.94 35.69 14.70
CA ARG A 16 -36.74 35.77 13.84
C ARG A 16 -35.52 36.00 14.73
N ARG A 17 -34.67 34.99 14.90
CA ARG A 17 -33.31 35.19 15.44
C ARG A 17 -32.44 35.81 14.36
N ALA A 18 -31.89 36.97 14.68
CA ALA A 18 -30.90 37.68 13.88
C ALA A 18 -29.67 36.80 13.66
N ILE A 19 -29.31 36.58 12.40
CA ILE A 19 -28.08 35.89 11.99
C ILE A 19 -26.97 36.95 11.96
N SER A 20 -26.12 36.97 12.98
CA SER A 20 -24.83 37.66 12.93
C SER A 20 -23.92 36.95 11.91
N PRO A 21 -23.31 37.67 10.94
CA PRO A 21 -22.25 37.10 10.13
C PRO A 21 -20.97 37.06 10.99
N ARG A 22 -20.70 35.91 11.61
CA ARG A 22 -19.43 35.69 12.31
C ARG A 22 -18.37 35.35 11.25
N ASN A 23 -17.51 36.32 10.99
CA ASN A 23 -16.24 36.16 10.28
C ASN A 23 -15.45 34.98 10.86
N THR A 24 -15.38 33.87 10.13
CA THR A 24 -14.45 32.76 10.42
C THR A 24 -13.79 32.27 9.13
N THR A 25 -13.13 33.17 8.41
CA THR A 25 -12.30 32.84 7.25
C THR A 25 -10.83 32.70 7.65
N THR A 26 -10.53 32.00 8.75
CA THR A 26 -9.13 31.80 9.19
C THR A 26 -8.87 30.47 9.90
N ALA A 27 -9.74 29.48 9.78
CA ALA A 27 -9.56 28.16 10.41
C ALA A 27 -9.33 26.99 9.43
N ARG A 28 -9.21 27.25 8.12
CA ARG A 28 -9.01 26.19 7.10
C ARG A 28 -7.55 25.97 6.69
N ARG A 29 -6.59 26.73 7.22
CA ARG A 29 -5.19 26.71 6.75
C ARG A 29 -4.20 25.95 7.65
N GLN A 30 -4.63 25.40 8.78
CA GLN A 30 -3.74 24.68 9.72
C GLN A 30 -4.00 23.18 9.85
N SER A 31 -5.01 22.63 9.16
CA SER A 31 -5.26 21.17 9.13
C SER A 31 -4.67 20.49 7.88
N ARG A 32 -3.48 20.93 7.46
CA ARG A 32 -2.57 20.16 6.60
C ARG A 32 -1.22 20.00 7.30
N LYS A 33 -1.25 19.77 8.62
CA LYS A 33 -0.09 19.24 9.33
C LYS A 33 0.06 17.81 8.81
N ASN A 34 1.04 17.59 7.94
CA ASN A 34 1.45 16.27 7.46
C ASN A 34 1.47 15.31 8.65
N SER A 35 0.41 14.50 8.77
CA SER A 35 0.38 13.40 9.73
C SER A 35 1.29 12.33 9.14
N HIS A 36 2.60 12.51 9.36
CA HIS A 36 3.53 11.42 9.19
C HIS A 36 2.96 10.23 9.97
N PRO A 37 2.80 9.06 9.33
CA PRO A 37 2.33 7.88 10.02
C PRO A 37 3.18 7.68 11.27
N GLN A 38 2.53 7.25 12.36
CA GLN A 38 3.11 7.20 13.70
C GLN A 38 4.48 6.50 13.74
N VAL A 39 4.68 5.52 12.85
CA VAL A 39 5.93 4.76 12.66
C VAL A 39 7.11 5.64 12.24
N ASP A 40 6.90 6.65 11.40
CA ASP A 40 7.99 7.50 10.89
C ASP A 40 8.45 8.55 11.90
N GLN A 41 7.62 8.93 12.86
CA GLN A 41 7.88 10.05 13.76
C GLN A 41 9.04 9.77 14.74
N SER A 42 9.30 8.51 15.05
CA SER A 42 10.37 8.08 15.96
C SER A 42 11.67 7.68 15.25
N LEU A 43 11.69 7.66 13.91
CA LEU A 43 12.78 7.07 13.13
C LEU A 43 13.62 8.11 12.38
N SER A 44 14.95 7.98 12.51
CA SER A 44 15.91 8.73 11.69
C SER A 44 15.73 8.40 10.19
N LYS A 45 16.15 9.30 9.29
CA LYS A 45 16.09 9.05 7.83
C LYS A 45 16.82 7.76 7.45
N LYS A 46 17.98 7.49 8.06
CA LYS A 46 18.77 6.27 7.86
C LYS A 46 18.00 5.02 8.33
N SER A 47 17.35 5.10 9.50
CA SER A 47 16.55 4.00 10.04
C SER A 47 15.33 3.69 9.17
N ARG A 48 14.62 4.72 8.69
CA ARG A 48 13.48 4.55 7.78
C ARG A 48 13.88 3.86 6.48
N ARG A 49 14.98 4.30 5.87
CA ARG A 49 15.54 3.64 4.67
C ARG A 49 15.92 2.19 4.94
N LYS A 50 16.61 1.90 6.04
CA LYS A 50 17.00 0.54 6.44
C LYS A 50 15.78 -0.37 6.61
N ARG A 51 14.74 0.14 7.27
CA ARG A 51 13.46 -0.55 7.47
C ARG A 51 12.74 -0.84 6.15
N MET A 52 12.67 0.15 5.25
CA MET A 52 12.07 -0.01 3.92
C MET A 52 12.81 -1.06 3.08
N SER A 53 14.16 -1.01 3.04
CA SER A 53 14.98 -1.98 2.31
C SER A 53 14.78 -3.41 2.84
N ALA A 54 14.74 -3.59 4.17
CA ALA A 54 14.43 -4.89 4.77
C ALA A 54 13.03 -5.38 4.36
N CYS A 55 12.01 -4.52 4.40
CA CYS A 55 10.65 -4.91 4.02
C CYS A 55 10.50 -5.26 2.54
N ILE A 56 11.19 -4.56 1.65
CA ILE A 56 11.23 -4.90 0.21
C ILE A 56 11.83 -6.29 0.02
N ARG A 57 12.97 -6.59 0.67
CA ARG A 57 13.63 -7.90 0.57
C ARG A 57 12.77 -9.02 1.16
N ALA A 58 12.19 -8.80 2.33
CA ALA A 58 11.33 -9.79 2.99
C ALA A 58 10.07 -10.06 2.18
N THR A 59 9.45 -9.01 1.62
CA THR A 59 8.26 -9.13 0.76
C THR A 59 8.57 -9.94 -0.47
N ARG A 60 9.68 -9.66 -1.16
CA ARG A 60 10.10 -10.43 -2.33
C ARG A 60 10.23 -11.93 -2.01
N ARG A 61 10.99 -12.27 -0.97
CA ARG A 61 11.17 -13.67 -0.52
C ARG A 61 9.85 -14.35 -0.15
N ARG A 62 8.95 -13.62 0.51
CA ARG A 62 7.61 -14.12 0.86
C ARG A 62 6.79 -14.45 -0.38
N LEU A 63 6.75 -13.54 -1.35
CA LEU A 63 5.94 -13.73 -2.56
C LEU A 63 6.53 -14.84 -3.45
N GLU A 64 7.86 -14.96 -3.50
CA GLU A 64 8.57 -16.05 -4.19
C GLU A 64 8.25 -17.42 -3.56
N SER A 65 8.23 -17.52 -2.23
CA SER A 65 7.96 -18.77 -1.52
C SER A 65 6.48 -19.16 -1.41
N ARG A 66 5.54 -18.25 -1.71
CA ARG A 66 4.09 -18.46 -1.53
C ARG A 66 3.30 -18.22 -2.81
N SER A 67 3.73 -18.81 -3.92
CA SER A 67 3.17 -18.54 -5.24
C SER A 67 1.66 -18.77 -5.37
N GLU A 68 1.13 -19.80 -4.72
CA GLU A 68 -0.31 -20.11 -4.76
C GLU A 68 -1.15 -19.07 -4.01
N GLU A 69 -0.66 -18.57 -2.87
CA GLU A 69 -1.31 -17.49 -2.12
C GLU A 69 -1.30 -16.19 -2.94
N VAL A 70 -0.20 -15.91 -3.63
CA VAL A 70 -0.06 -14.75 -4.51
C VAL A 70 -1.06 -14.80 -5.66
N GLU A 71 -1.22 -15.95 -6.32
CA GLU A 71 -2.19 -16.13 -7.40
C GLU A 71 -3.62 -15.87 -6.96
N THR A 72 -3.97 -16.38 -5.78
CA THR A 72 -5.29 -16.17 -5.19
C THR A 72 -5.52 -14.69 -4.85
N ALA A 73 -4.51 -14.03 -4.28
CA ALA A 73 -4.58 -12.61 -3.92
C ALA A 73 -4.66 -11.70 -5.16
N VAL A 74 -3.87 -11.97 -6.20
CA VAL A 74 -3.91 -11.24 -7.49
C VAL A 74 -5.27 -11.41 -8.16
N SER A 75 -5.78 -12.64 -8.24
CA SER A 75 -7.11 -12.92 -8.79
C SER A 75 -8.20 -12.15 -8.03
N SER A 76 -8.10 -12.10 -6.70
CA SER A 76 -9.02 -11.36 -5.84
C SER A 76 -8.93 -9.85 -6.05
N LEU A 77 -7.74 -9.29 -6.26
CA LEU A 77 -7.55 -7.87 -6.56
C LEU A 77 -8.13 -7.51 -7.94
N MET A 78 -7.92 -8.35 -8.94
CA MET A 78 -8.51 -8.16 -10.28
C MET A 78 -10.04 -8.25 -10.23
N ALA A 79 -10.61 -9.19 -9.48
CA ALA A 79 -12.05 -9.33 -9.31
C ALA A 79 -12.72 -8.16 -8.58
N GLN A 80 -11.96 -7.40 -7.77
CA GLN A 80 -12.43 -6.17 -7.12
C GLN A 80 -12.49 -4.96 -8.06
N SER A 81 -11.97 -5.07 -9.30
CA SER A 81 -12.12 -4.03 -10.30
C SER A 81 -13.58 -3.96 -10.76
N THR A 82 -14.31 -2.95 -10.28
CA THR A 82 -15.66 -2.68 -10.78
C THR A 82 -15.59 -2.17 -12.23
N PRO A 83 -16.60 -2.37 -13.08
CA PRO A 83 -16.61 -1.86 -14.46
C PRO A 83 -16.42 -0.35 -14.61
N ALA A 84 -16.62 0.42 -13.53
CA ALA A 84 -16.38 1.87 -13.47
C ALA A 84 -14.94 2.26 -13.10
N MET A 85 -14.11 1.29 -12.69
CA MET A 85 -12.69 1.45 -12.46
C MET A 85 -11.92 0.78 -13.60
N LYS A 86 -10.73 1.30 -13.90
CA LYS A 86 -9.81 0.68 -14.86
C LYS A 86 -9.63 -0.80 -14.49
N GLU A 87 -9.86 -1.69 -15.44
CA GLU A 87 -9.58 -3.12 -15.28
C GLU A 87 -8.09 -3.27 -14.99
N PHE A 88 -7.76 -3.87 -13.84
CA PHE A 88 -6.36 -4.08 -13.46
C PHE A 88 -5.76 -5.13 -14.38
N THR A 89 -4.65 -4.82 -15.02
CA THR A 89 -3.84 -5.88 -15.63
C THR A 89 -3.27 -6.78 -14.53
N GLU A 90 -2.96 -8.03 -14.86
CA GLU A 90 -2.30 -8.97 -13.93
C GLU A 90 -1.02 -8.35 -13.34
N GLU A 91 -0.26 -7.63 -14.17
CA GLU A 91 0.95 -6.92 -13.76
C GLU A 91 0.67 -5.80 -12.75
N GLU A 92 -0.35 -4.97 -13.01
CA GLU A 92 -0.74 -3.89 -12.09
C GLU A 92 -1.23 -4.46 -10.76
N ALA A 93 -1.96 -5.57 -10.78
CA ALA A 93 -2.43 -6.25 -9.57
C ALA A 93 -1.28 -6.84 -8.74
N VAL A 94 -0.28 -7.41 -9.39
CA VAL A 94 0.94 -7.91 -8.74
C VAL A 94 1.74 -6.76 -8.12
N ASN A 95 1.94 -5.67 -8.85
CA ASN A 95 2.63 -4.48 -8.33
C ASN A 95 1.89 -3.87 -7.14
N GLN A 96 0.55 -3.82 -7.22
CA GLN A 96 -0.29 -3.37 -6.12
C GLN A 96 -0.12 -4.27 -4.89
N LEU A 97 -0.20 -5.60 -5.06
CA LEU A 97 -0.02 -6.55 -3.97
C LEU A 97 1.37 -6.42 -3.33
N PHE A 98 2.42 -6.28 -4.13
CA PHE A 98 3.78 -6.08 -3.66
C PHE A 98 3.87 -4.83 -2.78
N SER A 99 3.40 -3.68 -3.29
CA SER A 99 3.46 -2.42 -2.56
C SER A 99 2.68 -2.48 -1.23
N LEU A 100 1.47 -3.05 -1.24
CA LEU A 100 0.66 -3.24 -0.02
C LEU A 100 1.39 -4.09 1.01
N THR A 101 2.02 -5.18 0.56
CA THR A 101 2.75 -6.10 1.43
C THR A 101 3.98 -5.42 2.04
N VAL A 102 4.70 -4.61 1.27
CA VAL A 102 5.82 -3.81 1.77
C VAL A 102 5.37 -2.82 2.84
N PHE A 103 4.26 -2.10 2.63
CA PHE A 103 3.78 -1.13 3.61
C PHE A 103 3.22 -1.78 4.88
N ALA A 104 2.58 -2.94 4.76
CA ALA A 104 2.19 -3.75 5.93
C ALA A 104 3.42 -4.16 6.75
N CYS A 105 4.45 -4.69 6.09
CA CYS A 105 5.73 -4.97 6.74
C CYS A 105 6.31 -3.71 7.41
N TYR A 106 6.32 -2.59 6.69
CA TYR A 106 6.89 -1.35 7.21
C TYR A 106 6.17 -0.88 8.46
N GLU A 107 4.87 -1.13 8.59
CA GLU A 107 4.09 -0.78 9.78
C GLU A 107 4.43 -1.66 10.97
N HIS A 108 4.60 -2.97 10.77
CA HIS A 108 4.66 -3.94 11.86
C HIS A 108 6.05 -4.49 12.19
N VAL A 109 7.05 -4.33 11.31
CA VAL A 109 8.37 -4.93 11.52
C VAL A 109 9.10 -4.35 12.74
N ASP A 110 9.77 -5.20 13.52
CA ASP A 110 10.62 -4.77 14.62
C ASP A 110 12.10 -4.63 14.19
N ASN A 111 12.94 -4.10 15.07
CA ASN A 111 14.35 -3.89 14.75
C ASN A 111 15.15 -5.19 14.62
N GLN A 112 14.73 -6.27 15.30
CA GLN A 112 15.43 -7.56 15.27
C GLN A 112 15.21 -8.24 13.92
N THR A 113 13.97 -8.25 13.44
CA THR A 113 13.57 -8.78 12.14
C THR A 113 14.24 -8.01 11.00
N ILE A 114 14.36 -6.67 11.12
CA ILE A 114 15.11 -5.86 10.15
C ILE A 114 16.56 -6.36 10.04
N VAL A 115 17.22 -6.64 11.16
CA VAL A 115 18.62 -7.12 11.15
C VAL A 115 18.71 -8.49 10.50
N GLU A 116 17.83 -9.41 10.88
CA GLU A 116 17.77 -10.79 10.36
C GLU A 116 17.59 -10.82 8.83
N VAL A 117 16.62 -10.06 8.29
CA VAL A 117 16.39 -9.98 6.85
C VAL A 117 17.61 -9.42 6.12
N LEU A 118 18.23 -8.36 6.66
CA LEU A 118 19.38 -7.71 6.04
C LEU A 118 20.66 -8.54 6.12
N GLN A 119 20.79 -9.43 7.09
CA GLN A 119 21.85 -10.43 7.18
C GLN A 119 21.67 -11.59 6.20
N GLY A 120 20.50 -11.68 5.55
CA GLY A 120 20.26 -12.61 4.47
C GLY A 120 19.28 -13.73 4.77
N ALA A 121 18.53 -13.68 5.88
CA ALA A 121 17.55 -14.71 6.24
C ALA A 121 16.59 -15.01 5.07
N GLU A 122 16.67 -16.23 4.54
CA GLU A 122 15.93 -16.66 3.36
C GLU A 122 14.42 -16.59 3.58
N GLN A 123 13.99 -16.92 4.80
CA GLN A 123 12.60 -16.81 5.22
C GLN A 123 12.54 -16.32 6.68
N LEU A 124 11.51 -15.56 7.01
CA LEU A 124 11.17 -15.29 8.40
C LEU A 124 10.50 -16.53 8.99
N ASP A 125 10.72 -16.78 10.28
CA ASP A 125 9.92 -17.77 11.00
C ASP A 125 8.43 -17.43 10.88
N GLU A 126 7.58 -18.46 10.99
CA GLU A 126 6.16 -18.33 10.68
C GLU A 126 5.45 -17.31 11.58
N GLU A 127 5.83 -17.22 12.85
CA GLU A 127 5.25 -16.30 13.83
C GLU A 127 5.62 -14.84 13.50
N LYS A 128 6.90 -14.54 13.24
CA LYS A 128 7.34 -13.22 12.79
C LYS A 128 6.75 -12.88 11.42
N GLY A 129 6.74 -13.84 10.50
CA GLY A 129 6.14 -13.67 9.18
C GLY A 129 4.67 -13.28 9.27
N SER A 130 3.88 -13.97 10.10
CA SER A 130 2.47 -13.64 10.34
C SER A 130 2.30 -12.25 10.95
N THR A 131 3.15 -11.88 11.91
CA THR A 131 3.11 -10.56 12.56
C THR A 131 3.47 -9.42 11.62
N VAL A 132 4.53 -9.59 10.82
CA VAL A 132 5.05 -8.57 9.90
C VAL A 132 4.12 -8.37 8.72
N PHE A 133 3.54 -9.44 8.19
CA PHE A 133 2.68 -9.42 7.01
C PHE A 133 1.19 -9.56 7.35
N ARG A 134 0.79 -9.12 8.55
CA ARG A 134 -0.63 -8.98 8.87
C ARG A 134 -1.24 -7.80 8.13
N ASP A 135 -2.57 -7.81 8.00
CA ASP A 135 -3.34 -6.66 7.52
C ASP A 135 -2.95 -6.14 6.12
N VAL A 136 -2.35 -6.96 5.25
CA VAL A 136 -1.85 -6.54 3.92
C VAL A 136 -2.91 -5.83 3.07
N LEU A 137 -4.12 -6.39 2.98
CA LEU A 137 -5.19 -5.80 2.18
C LEU A 137 -5.84 -4.58 2.86
N SER A 138 -5.71 -4.47 4.18
CA SER A 138 -6.17 -3.34 4.99
C SER A 138 -5.06 -2.35 5.32
N ALA A 139 -3.89 -2.50 4.70
CA ALA A 139 -2.73 -1.67 4.97
C ALA A 139 -3.10 -0.20 4.73
N ARG A 140 -2.74 0.65 5.69
CA ARG A 140 -3.07 2.07 5.60
C ARG A 140 -2.42 2.66 4.36
N ARG A 141 -3.14 3.54 3.65
CA ARG A 141 -2.60 4.26 2.51
C ARG A 141 -1.31 4.99 2.92
N PRO A 142 -0.18 4.73 2.23
CA PRO A 142 1.11 5.32 2.58
C PRO A 142 1.08 6.84 2.39
N SER A 143 1.86 7.55 3.21
CA SER A 143 2.07 8.98 3.02
C SER A 143 2.93 9.24 1.77
N ARG A 144 2.87 10.46 1.21
CA ARG A 144 3.70 10.84 0.06
C ARG A 144 5.19 10.62 0.32
N ALA A 145 5.68 10.97 1.52
CA ALA A 145 7.07 10.77 1.88
C ALA A 145 7.48 9.28 1.98
N GLN A 146 6.54 8.40 2.33
CA GLN A 146 6.79 6.96 2.33
C GLN A 146 6.79 6.38 0.91
N MET A 147 5.93 6.89 0.03
CA MET A 147 5.95 6.53 -1.39
C MET A 147 7.28 6.94 -2.03
N GLU A 148 7.72 8.19 -1.82
CA GLU A 148 9.02 8.67 -2.31
C GLU A 148 10.19 7.84 -1.75
N LEU A 149 10.11 7.43 -0.47
CA LEU A 149 11.10 6.54 0.12
C LEU A 149 11.06 5.14 -0.49
N TYR A 150 9.87 4.59 -0.69
CA TYR A 150 9.66 3.28 -1.30
C TYR A 150 10.26 3.24 -2.72
N GLU A 151 9.89 4.19 -3.58
CA GLU A 151 10.40 4.29 -4.95
C GLU A 151 11.94 4.37 -4.97
N ALA A 152 12.53 5.24 -4.15
CA ALA A 152 13.98 5.37 -4.07
C ALA A 152 14.68 4.08 -3.62
N VAL A 153 14.08 3.34 -2.67
CA VAL A 153 14.69 2.09 -2.17
C VAL A 153 14.45 0.92 -3.13
N VAL A 154 13.32 0.89 -3.83
CA VAL A 154 13.07 -0.10 -4.89
C VAL A 154 14.13 0.02 -5.99
N GLN A 155 14.41 1.25 -6.46
CA GLN A 155 15.46 1.49 -7.46
C GLN A 155 16.84 1.05 -6.99
N GLU A 156 17.18 1.29 -5.71
CA GLU A 156 18.46 0.86 -5.13
C GLU A 156 18.56 -0.67 -5.03
N GLU A 157 17.49 -1.34 -4.62
CA GLU A 157 17.47 -2.80 -4.56
C GLU A 157 17.52 -3.42 -5.95
N GLN A 158 16.87 -2.82 -6.96
CA GLN A 158 16.98 -3.23 -8.36
C GLN A 158 18.41 -3.12 -8.88
N ALA A 159 19.05 -1.96 -8.71
CA ALA A 159 20.44 -1.76 -9.12
C ALA A 159 21.35 -2.81 -8.47
N ARG A 160 21.17 -3.06 -7.17
CA ARG A 160 21.91 -4.08 -6.43
C ARG A 160 21.70 -5.51 -6.96
N LEU A 161 20.51 -5.82 -7.44
CA LEU A 161 20.21 -7.13 -8.03
C LEU A 161 20.83 -7.28 -9.41
N LEU A 162 20.79 -6.22 -10.23
CA LEU A 162 21.43 -6.20 -11.54
C LEU A 162 22.95 -6.37 -11.42
N GLU A 163 23.58 -5.77 -10.40
CA GLU A 163 25.00 -5.98 -10.10
C GLU A 163 25.34 -7.42 -9.67
N GLN A 164 24.35 -8.16 -9.14
CA GLN A 164 24.52 -9.55 -8.68
C GLN A 164 24.14 -10.58 -9.74
N MET A 165 23.41 -10.20 -10.77
CA MET A 165 23.02 -11.08 -11.87
C MET A 165 24.24 -11.37 -12.74
N THR A 166 24.48 -12.64 -13.01
CA THR A 166 25.48 -13.02 -14.01
C THR A 166 24.92 -12.77 -15.42
N PRO A 167 25.75 -12.63 -16.46
CA PRO A 167 25.27 -12.46 -17.84
C PRO A 167 24.32 -13.58 -18.32
N ASP A 168 24.40 -14.77 -17.72
CA ASP A 168 23.49 -15.90 -18.00
C ASP A 168 22.08 -15.70 -17.40
N ASP A 169 21.94 -14.84 -16.38
CA ASP A 169 20.67 -14.48 -15.75
C ASP A 169 20.02 -13.24 -16.41
N MET A 170 20.68 -12.61 -17.38
CA MET A 170 20.15 -11.41 -18.05
C MET A 170 19.00 -11.78 -19.02
N PRO A 171 17.81 -11.16 -18.88
CA PRO A 171 16.69 -11.41 -19.78
C PRO A 171 16.99 -10.83 -21.17
N GLY A 172 17.34 -11.71 -22.09
CA GLY A 172 17.73 -11.37 -23.46
C GLY A 172 18.14 -12.58 -24.31
N ALA A 173 18.53 -13.69 -23.66
CA ALA A 173 18.65 -14.98 -24.31
C ALA A 173 17.27 -15.65 -24.45
N LEU A 174 16.65 -15.49 -25.63
CA LEU A 174 15.50 -16.27 -26.14
C LEU A 174 14.08 -15.92 -25.61
N GLY A 175 13.55 -14.78 -26.07
CA GLY A 175 12.30 -14.71 -26.85
C GLY A 175 10.94 -15.27 -26.35
N ASN A 176 10.81 -15.91 -25.19
CA ASN A 176 9.54 -16.51 -24.74
C ASN A 176 9.35 -16.50 -23.20
N ILE A 177 10.05 -15.62 -22.49
CA ILE A 177 10.03 -15.58 -21.02
C ILE A 177 8.81 -14.78 -20.56
N GLY A 178 7.78 -15.48 -20.08
CA GLY A 178 6.56 -14.87 -19.51
C GLY A 178 5.28 -15.67 -19.71
N ARG A 179 5.25 -16.60 -20.69
CA ARG A 179 4.05 -17.38 -21.02
C ARG A 179 3.86 -18.64 -20.15
N LYS A 180 4.88 -19.01 -19.35
CA LYS A 180 4.88 -20.17 -18.44
C LYS A 180 5.51 -19.88 -17.05
N MET A 181 5.71 -18.60 -16.72
CA MET A 181 6.20 -18.24 -15.38
C MET A 181 5.03 -18.21 -14.41
N SER A 182 5.23 -18.76 -13.21
CA SER A 182 4.26 -18.59 -12.13
C SER A 182 4.15 -17.11 -11.78
N THR A 183 3.01 -16.72 -11.24
CA THR A 183 2.67 -15.33 -10.97
C THR A 183 3.62 -14.71 -9.94
N ALA A 184 4.20 -15.54 -9.06
CA ALA A 184 5.28 -15.17 -8.15
C ALA A 184 6.62 -14.88 -8.87
N THR A 185 6.98 -15.68 -9.87
CA THR A 185 8.15 -15.42 -10.70
C THR A 185 7.94 -14.16 -11.54
N LYS A 186 6.73 -13.91 -12.04
CA LYS A 186 6.38 -12.63 -12.67
C LYS A 186 6.47 -11.46 -11.68
N ALA A 187 6.07 -11.63 -10.42
CA ALA A 187 6.20 -10.58 -9.40
C ALA A 187 7.64 -10.19 -9.11
N ALA A 188 8.52 -11.19 -8.95
CA ALA A 188 9.95 -10.96 -8.83
C ALA A 188 10.52 -10.30 -10.10
N TYR A 189 10.03 -10.72 -11.28
CA TYR A 189 10.48 -10.25 -12.59
C TYR A 189 10.04 -8.82 -12.93
N VAL A 190 8.77 -8.45 -12.69
CA VAL A 190 8.23 -7.11 -12.95
C VAL A 190 8.90 -6.08 -12.05
N VAL A 191 9.17 -6.44 -10.78
CA VAL A 191 9.99 -5.62 -9.87
C VAL A 191 11.44 -5.50 -10.38
N SER A 192 11.97 -6.43 -11.17
CA SER A 192 13.32 -6.30 -11.72
C SER A 192 13.42 -5.63 -13.11
N VAL A 193 12.34 -5.58 -13.89
CA VAL A 193 12.40 -5.21 -15.33
C VAL A 193 11.57 -3.97 -15.72
N LEU A 194 10.47 -3.62 -15.02
CA LEU A 194 9.50 -2.61 -15.51
C LEU A 194 9.39 -1.31 -14.70
N ALA A 195 10.34 -1.02 -13.80
CA ALA A 195 10.49 0.32 -13.21
C ALA A 195 11.66 1.14 -13.79
N GLY A 196 11.96 0.90 -15.08
CA GLY A 196 12.87 1.73 -15.88
C GLY A 196 12.12 2.85 -16.59
#